data_AF-A0A4Y9J425-F1
#
_entry.id   AF-A0A4Y9J425-F1
#
_cell.length_a   1.000
_cell.length_b   1.000
_cell.length_c   1.000
_cell.angle_alpha   90.00
_cell.angle_beta   90.00
_cell.angle_gamma   90.00
#
_symmetry.space_group_name_H-M   'P 1'
#
loop_
_entity.id
_entity.type
_entity.pdbx_description
1 polymer ?
#
loop_
_entity_poly.entity_id
_entity_poly.type
_entity_poly.pdbx_seq_one_letter_code
_entity_poly.pdbx_strand_id
1 'polypeptide(L)'
;MDKEEYKKRKAEMEARHEQEKKDLAIAYAKANNPYKVGDILTDGRGRTIQVDRICYSRGTTWGGYSEFPFCVYEGAVLKKDLTPRKASPFRDSISQPHVKEKLTPKES
;
A
#
# COMPACT_ATOMS: atom_id res chain seq x y z
N MET A 1 22.39 -26.19 -25.02
CA MET A 1 22.03 -25.53 -23.77
C MET A 1 22.60 -26.33 -22.62
N ASP A 2 23.51 -25.73 -21.87
CA ASP A 2 24.08 -26.33 -20.66
C ASP A 2 23.26 -25.95 -19.41
N LYS A 3 23.71 -26.44 -18.24
CA LYS A 3 23.03 -26.22 -16.95
C LYS A 3 22.99 -24.74 -16.54
N GLU A 4 24.02 -23.97 -16.85
CA GLU A 4 24.11 -22.55 -16.46
C GLU A 4 23.26 -21.69 -17.40
N GLU A 5 23.27 -22.00 -18.70
CA GLU A 5 22.40 -21.37 -19.68
C GLU A 5 20.92 -21.67 -19.38
N TYR A 6 20.57 -22.90 -18.95
CA TYR A 6 19.22 -23.24 -18.49
C TYR A 6 18.79 -22.36 -17.30
N LYS A 7 19.62 -22.30 -16.25
CA LYS A 7 19.30 -21.53 -15.03
C LYS A 7 19.13 -20.05 -15.35
N LYS A 8 20.01 -19.48 -16.18
CA LYS A 8 19.95 -18.09 -16.59
C LYS A 8 18.64 -17.80 -17.33
N ARG A 9 18.32 -18.57 -18.37
CA ARG A 9 17.07 -18.40 -19.14
C ARG A 9 15.84 -18.57 -18.25
N LYS A 10 15.85 -19.53 -17.33
CA LYS A 10 14.76 -19.73 -16.37
C LYS A 10 14.57 -18.51 -15.45
N ALA A 11 15.65 -18.01 -14.87
CA ALA A 11 15.61 -16.84 -14.00
C ALA A 11 15.12 -15.58 -14.75
N GLU A 12 15.55 -15.38 -15.99
CA GLU A 12 15.09 -14.28 -16.85
C GLU A 12 13.59 -14.36 -17.13
N MET A 13 13.08 -15.57 -17.41
CA MET A 13 11.64 -15.79 -17.61
C MET A 13 10.84 -15.54 -16.33
N GLU A 14 11.32 -16.02 -15.19
CA GLU A 14 10.68 -15.80 -13.89
C GLU A 14 10.66 -14.32 -13.50
N ALA A 15 11.77 -13.61 -13.70
CA ALA A 15 11.86 -12.18 -13.43
C ALA A 15 10.89 -11.35 -14.30
N ARG A 16 10.81 -11.66 -15.60
CA ARG A 16 9.86 -11.00 -16.51
C ARG A 16 8.42 -11.25 -16.08
N HIS A 17 8.07 -12.50 -15.79
CA HIS A 17 6.71 -12.85 -15.38
C HIS A 17 6.32 -12.20 -14.04
N GLU A 18 7.23 -12.17 -13.06
CA GLU A 18 6.97 -11.47 -11.79
C GLU A 18 6.81 -9.96 -11.96
N GLN A 19 7.58 -9.36 -12.88
CA GLN A 19 7.45 -7.94 -13.23
C GLN A 19 6.08 -7.66 -13.89
N GLU A 20 5.66 -8.47 -14.86
CA GLU A 20 4.35 -8.33 -15.52
C GLU A 20 3.19 -8.45 -14.51
N LYS A 21 3.26 -9.41 -13.59
CA LYS A 21 2.27 -9.54 -12.50
C LYS A 21 2.24 -8.30 -11.61
N LYS A 22 3.42 -7.77 -11.25
CA LYS A 22 3.54 -6.58 -10.41
C LYS A 22 2.93 -5.38 -11.11
N ASP A 23 3.19 -5.19 -12.40
CA ASP A 23 2.67 -4.07 -13.18
C ASP A 23 1.15 -4.14 -13.32
N LEU A 24 0.60 -5.33 -13.58
CA LEU A 24 -0.85 -5.56 -13.61
C LEU A 24 -1.51 -5.23 -12.25
N ALA A 25 -0.92 -5.70 -11.15
CA ALA A 25 -1.42 -5.45 -9.81
C ALA A 25 -1.41 -3.95 -9.46
N ILE A 26 -0.32 -3.25 -9.81
CA ILE A 26 -0.20 -1.80 -9.63
C ILE A 26 -1.24 -1.06 -10.47
N ALA A 27 -1.44 -1.44 -11.74
CA ALA A 27 -2.42 -0.82 -12.61
C ALA A 27 -3.84 -0.95 -12.04
N TYR A 28 -4.21 -2.16 -11.60
CA TYR A 28 -5.51 -2.42 -10.97
C TYR A 28 -5.69 -1.59 -9.70
N ALA A 29 -4.72 -1.62 -8.78
CA ALA A 29 -4.81 -0.89 -7.51
C ALA A 29 -4.89 0.63 -7.74
N LYS A 30 -4.13 1.18 -8.69
CA LYS A 30 -4.17 2.61 -9.07
C LYS A 30 -5.52 3.01 -9.64
N ALA A 31 -6.08 2.22 -10.56
CA ALA A 31 -7.37 2.50 -11.17
C ALA A 31 -8.52 2.52 -10.16
N ASN A 32 -8.37 1.78 -9.06
CA ASN A 32 -9.35 1.65 -7.99
C ASN A 32 -8.93 2.36 -6.69
N ASN A 33 -8.05 3.35 -6.78
CA ASN A 33 -7.56 4.10 -5.62
C ASN A 33 -8.43 5.34 -5.34
N PRO A 34 -9.17 5.40 -4.22
CA PRO A 34 -9.99 6.56 -3.88
C PRO A 34 -9.22 7.66 -3.11
N TYR A 35 -7.97 7.42 -2.69
CA TYR A 35 -7.23 8.30 -1.79
C TYR A 35 -5.92 8.80 -2.41
N LYS A 36 -5.42 9.93 -1.92
CA LYS A 36 -4.20 10.59 -2.42
C LYS A 36 -3.26 11.01 -1.29
N VAL A 37 -2.02 11.32 -1.66
CA VAL A 37 -1.06 11.95 -0.75
C VAL A 37 -1.65 13.22 -0.16
N GLY A 38 -1.46 13.41 1.14
CA GLY A 38 -2.04 14.50 1.93
C GLY A 38 -3.37 14.18 2.59
N ASP A 39 -4.09 13.13 2.15
CA ASP A 39 -5.31 12.69 2.82
C ASP A 39 -5.00 12.22 4.25
N ILE A 40 -5.97 12.39 5.16
CA ILE A 40 -5.91 11.86 6.52
C ILE A 40 -6.85 10.66 6.59
N LEU A 41 -6.32 9.49 6.90
CA LEU A 41 -7.06 8.23 6.91
C LEU A 41 -7.05 7.61 8.31
N THR A 42 -8.17 7.06 8.74
CA THR A 42 -8.29 6.30 9.99
C THR A 42 -8.70 4.85 9.71
N ASP A 43 -8.08 3.90 10.39
CA ASP A 43 -8.44 2.47 10.30
C ASP A 43 -9.50 2.04 11.33
N GLY A 44 -9.97 0.80 11.21
CA GLY A 44 -10.92 0.21 12.16
C GLY A 44 -10.44 0.11 13.61
N ARG A 45 -9.13 0.24 13.87
CA ARG A 45 -8.52 0.20 15.21
C ARG A 45 -8.29 1.61 15.79
N GLY A 46 -8.66 2.66 15.06
CA GLY A 46 -8.50 4.05 15.48
C GLY A 46 -7.09 4.62 15.26
N ARG A 47 -6.28 3.99 14.40
CA ARG A 47 -4.99 4.55 13.97
C ARG A 47 -5.26 5.54 12.85
N THR A 48 -4.75 6.76 12.98
CA THR A 48 -4.90 7.84 12.01
C THR A 48 -3.55 8.22 11.43
N ILE A 49 -3.44 8.30 10.10
CA ILE A 49 -2.23 8.74 9.40
C ILE A 49 -2.53 9.89 8.45
N GLN A 50 -1.54 10.76 8.22
CA GLN A 50 -1.49 11.65 7.06
C GLN A 50 -0.64 10.99 5.97
N VAL A 51 -1.25 10.70 4.82
CA VAL A 51 -0.62 9.92 3.74
C VAL A 51 0.54 10.71 3.13
N ASP A 52 1.74 10.11 3.12
CA ASP A 52 2.93 10.65 2.46
C ASP A 52 3.30 9.83 1.21
N ARG A 53 2.90 8.57 1.17
CA ARG A 53 3.27 7.61 0.12
C ARG A 53 2.17 6.57 -0.08
N ILE A 54 2.02 6.18 -1.34
CA ILE A 54 1.12 5.10 -1.75
C ILE A 54 1.96 3.94 -2.27
N CYS A 55 1.83 2.81 -1.60
CA CYS A 55 2.41 1.51 -1.96
C CYS A 55 1.30 0.59 -2.50
N TYR A 56 1.70 -0.55 -3.05
CA TYR A 56 0.76 -1.49 -3.68
C TYR A 56 0.96 -2.90 -3.14
N SER A 57 -0.13 -3.53 -2.75
CA SER A 57 -0.20 -4.96 -2.44
C SER A 57 -0.70 -5.73 -3.66
N ARG A 58 -0.18 -6.94 -3.86
CA ARG A 58 -0.66 -7.86 -4.89
C ARG A 58 -1.98 -8.56 -4.53
N GLY A 59 -2.53 -8.28 -3.35
CA GLY A 59 -3.60 -9.08 -2.78
C GLY A 59 -3.07 -10.41 -2.23
N THR A 60 -3.86 -11.06 -1.40
CA THR A 60 -3.60 -12.44 -0.97
C THR A 60 -4.89 -13.10 -0.56
N THR A 61 -5.05 -14.38 -0.91
CA THR A 61 -6.18 -15.22 -0.50
C THR A 61 -6.02 -15.75 0.92
N TRP A 62 -4.87 -15.54 1.56
CA TRP A 62 -4.55 -16.02 2.90
C TRP A 62 -4.54 -14.90 3.94
N GLY A 63 -5.10 -15.17 5.12
CA GLY A 63 -4.91 -14.32 6.31
C GLY A 63 -5.81 -13.09 6.42
N GLY A 64 -6.98 -13.10 5.78
CA GLY A 64 -8.02 -12.07 5.97
C GLY A 64 -7.78 -10.75 5.24
N TYR A 65 -6.86 -10.72 4.26
CA TYR A 65 -6.67 -9.60 3.36
C TYR A 65 -7.52 -9.76 2.10
N SER A 66 -7.64 -8.68 1.32
CA SER A 66 -8.36 -8.71 0.04
C SER A 66 -7.66 -9.64 -0.96
N GLU A 67 -8.45 -10.44 -1.65
CA GLU A 67 -8.05 -11.29 -2.77
C GLU A 67 -7.48 -10.46 -3.93
N PHE A 68 -8.00 -9.25 -4.14
CA PHE A 68 -7.60 -8.38 -5.23
C PHE A 68 -6.45 -7.44 -4.82
N PRO A 69 -5.61 -6.97 -5.78
CA PRO A 69 -4.61 -5.95 -5.51
C PRO A 69 -5.22 -4.66 -4.94
N PHE A 70 -4.51 -4.01 -4.01
CA PHE A 70 -5.02 -2.82 -3.33
C PHE A 70 -3.88 -1.84 -2.95
N CYS A 71 -4.25 -0.59 -2.69
CA CYS A 71 -3.30 0.42 -2.22
C CYS A 71 -3.01 0.28 -0.71
N VAL A 72 -1.77 0.54 -0.33
CA VAL A 72 -1.31 0.65 1.06
C VAL A 72 -0.83 2.07 1.26
N TYR A 73 -1.42 2.77 2.22
CA TYR A 73 -1.09 4.17 2.50
C TYR A 73 -0.09 4.22 3.64
N GLU A 74 1.09 4.76 3.39
CA GLU A 74 2.11 5.02 4.41
C GLU A 74 2.08 6.51 4.78
N GLY A 75 2.34 6.82 6.04
CA GLY A 75 2.24 8.19 6.50
C GLY A 75 2.64 8.44 7.93
N ALA A 76 2.64 9.73 8.29
CA ALA A 76 2.87 10.18 9.65
C ALA A 76 1.65 9.86 10.53
N VAL A 77 1.89 9.22 11.68
CA VAL A 77 0.82 8.93 12.65
C VAL A 77 0.38 10.22 13.33
N LEU A 78 -0.93 10.47 13.31
CA LEU A 78 -1.55 11.62 13.95
C LEU A 78 -2.14 11.23 15.32
N LYS A 79 -2.23 12.21 16.20
CA LYS A 79 -3.04 12.13 17.42
C LYS A 79 -4.51 12.39 17.09
N LYS A 80 -5.39 12.26 18.09
CA LYS A 80 -6.82 12.58 18.00
C LYS A 80 -7.11 14.04 17.62
N ASP A 81 -6.18 14.95 17.91
CA ASP A 81 -6.26 16.39 17.54
C ASP A 81 -5.69 16.67 16.14
N LEU A 82 -5.39 15.62 15.36
CA LEU A 82 -4.76 15.67 14.04
C LEU A 82 -3.35 16.27 14.02
N THR A 83 -2.73 16.51 15.18
CA THR A 83 -1.32 16.90 15.23
C THR A 83 -0.42 15.67 15.07
N PRO A 84 0.75 15.81 14.41
CA PRO A 84 1.71 14.72 14.34
C PRO A 84 2.12 14.24 15.73
N ARG A 85 2.20 12.91 15.90
CA ARG A 85 2.77 12.33 17.11
C ARG A 85 4.28 12.65 17.12
N LYS A 86 4.73 13.46 18.08
CA LYS A 86 6.12 13.97 18.17
C LYS A 86 7.14 12.84 17.97
N ALA A 87 8.06 13.06 17.02
CA ALA A 87 9.27 12.28 16.76
C ALA A 87 9.08 10.76 16.75
N SER A 88 8.39 10.28 15.72
CA SER A 88 8.33 8.85 15.42
C SER A 88 8.98 8.64 14.06
N PRO A 89 10.17 8.02 13.96
CA PRO A 89 10.65 7.52 12.67
C PRO A 89 9.70 6.44 12.09
N PHE A 90 8.73 5.98 12.88
CA PHE A 90 7.72 5.02 12.48
C PHE A 90 6.66 5.73 11.63
N ARG A 91 6.82 5.59 10.32
CA ARG A 91 5.70 5.60 9.39
C ARG A 91 4.82 4.41 9.74
N ASP A 92 3.53 4.63 9.88
CA ASP A 92 2.57 3.52 9.93
C ASP A 92 1.88 3.39 8.57
N SER A 93 1.21 2.27 8.38
CA SER A 93 0.49 1.98 7.16
C SER A 93 -0.95 1.56 7.42
N ILE A 94 -1.83 1.95 6.50
CA ILE A 94 -3.22 1.51 6.44
C ILE A 94 -3.46 0.88 5.05
N SER A 95 -3.88 -0.38 5.04
CA SER A 95 -4.34 -1.05 3.81
C SER A 95 -5.70 -0.50 3.40
N GLN A 96 -5.91 -0.28 2.10
CA GLN A 96 -7.19 0.22 1.56
C GLN A 96 -8.44 -0.51 2.06
N PRO A 97 -8.49 -1.86 2.15
CA PRO A 97 -9.65 -2.56 2.69
C PRO A 97 -9.95 -2.25 4.17
N HIS A 98 -8.98 -1.70 4.90
CA HIS A 98 -9.08 -1.40 6.34
C HIS A 98 -9.27 0.09 6.63
N VAL A 99 -9.35 0.94 5.59
CA VAL A 99 -9.71 2.35 5.76
C VAL A 99 -11.17 2.43 6.18
N LYS A 100 -11.41 2.99 7.36
CA LYS A 100 -12.75 3.19 7.90
C LYS A 100 -13.32 4.55 7.51
N GLU A 101 -12.48 5.58 7.53
CA GLU A 101 -12.89 6.96 7.25
C GLU A 101 -11.73 7.78 6.70
N LYS A 102 -12.08 8.80 5.91
CA LYS A 102 -11.21 9.89 5.49
C LYS A 102 -11.64 11.15 6.23
N LEU A 103 -10.70 11.78 6.93
CA LEU A 103 -10.95 13.00 7.69
C LEU A 103 -10.68 14.23 6.81
N THR A 104 -11.54 15.24 6.91
CA THR A 104 -11.29 16.56 6.35
C THR A 104 -10.54 17.42 7.38
N PRO A 105 -9.47 18.12 6.98
CA PRO A 105 -8.88 19.15 7.83
C PRO A 105 -9.96 20.17 8.20
N LYS A 106 -10.06 20.54 9.48
CA LYS A 106 -10.88 21.69 9.85
C LYS A 106 -10.24 22.93 9.22
N GLU A 107 -10.97 23.60 8.33
CA GLU A 107 -10.60 24.95 7.89
C GLU A 107 -10.48 25.82 9.13
N SER A 108 -9.32 26.47 9.27
CA SER A 108 -8.99 27.37 10.38
C SER A 108 -9.48 28.78 10.09
#